data_AF-A0A7C5AAR6-F1
#
_entry.id   AF-A0A7C5AAR6-F1
#
_cell.length_a   1.000
_cell.length_b   1.000
_cell.length_c   1.000
_cell.angle_alpha   90.00
_cell.angle_beta   90.00
_cell.angle_gamma   90.00
#
_symmetry.space_group_name_H-M   'P 1'
#
loop_
_entity.id
_entity.type
_entity.pdbx_description
1 polymer ?
#
loop_
_entity_poly.entity_id
_entity_poly.type
_entity_poly.pdbx_seq_one_letter_code
_entity_poly.pdbx_strand_id
1 'polypeptide(L)'
;MLLQIDGRVREEFPEICVVVKGLSGVLVRSSDDELERFKQEKFRELRCRFSVDGLKDLPVIRSYRNFCWRLGIDPTKIRPAGEAPRRRGRVGGDHPGRKHPA
;
A
#
# COMPACT_ATOMS: atom_id res chain seq x y z
N MET A 1 11.34 9.70 16.73
CA MET A 1 12.00 9.21 15.50
C MET A 1 12.28 10.41 14.61
N LEU A 2 13.55 10.71 14.35
CA LEU A 2 13.93 11.73 13.36
C LEU A 2 14.23 11.01 12.05
N LEU A 3 13.48 11.30 10.99
CA LEU A 3 13.85 10.88 9.64
C LEU A 3 14.84 11.91 9.10
N GLN A 4 16.01 11.46 8.67
CA GLN A 4 17.01 12.28 7.98
C GLN A 4 17.12 11.81 6.53
N ILE A 5 16.96 12.74 5.59
CA ILE A 5 17.15 12.48 4.16
C ILE A 5 18.62 12.73 3.86
N ASP A 6 19.29 11.74 3.26
CA ASP A 6 20.69 11.84 2.82
C ASP A 6 20.88 13.01 1.83
N GLY A 7 22.02 13.70 1.93
CA GLY A 7 22.33 14.86 1.11
C GLY A 7 22.28 14.56 -0.40
N ARG A 8 22.81 13.41 -0.82
CA ARG A 8 22.81 12.99 -2.24
C ARG A 8 21.41 12.81 -2.76
N VAL A 9 20.52 12.24 -1.94
CA VAL A 9 19.11 12.03 -2.32
C VAL A 9 18.37 13.36 -2.43
N ARG A 10 18.67 14.31 -1.56
CA ARG A 10 18.07 15.65 -1.62
C ARG A 10 18.53 16.45 -2.84
N GLU A 11 19.80 16.29 -3.24
CA GLU A 11 20.36 16.93 -4.43
C GLU A 11 19.83 16.30 -5.73
N GLU A 12 19.77 14.97 -5.79
CA GLU A 12 19.32 14.24 -6.98
C GLU A 12 17.79 14.31 -7.18
N PHE A 13 17.02 14.46 -6.10
CA PHE A 13 15.56 14.48 -6.13
C PHE A 13 14.96 15.61 -5.26
N PRO A 14 15.11 16.89 -5.68
CA PRO A 14 14.66 18.03 -4.89
C PRO A 14 13.13 18.10 -4.71
N GLU A 15 12.36 17.44 -5.59
CA GLU A 15 10.90 17.37 -5.47
C GLU A 15 10.39 16.41 -4.37
N ILE A 16 11.25 15.60 -3.75
CA ILE A 16 10.82 14.61 -2.75
C ILE A 16 10.60 15.30 -1.40
N CYS A 17 9.33 15.38 -0.99
CA CYS A 17 8.93 15.77 0.36
C CYS A 17 8.55 14.54 1.19
N VAL A 18 9.13 14.40 2.39
CA VAL A 18 8.76 13.34 3.33
C VAL A 18 8.08 13.93 4.56
N VAL A 19 6.87 13.44 4.85
CA VAL A 19 6.09 13.83 6.02
C VAL A 19 6.05 12.68 7.00
N VAL A 20 6.48 12.92 8.24
CA VAL A 20 6.43 11.94 9.32
C VAL A 20 5.32 12.32 10.29
N LYS A 21 4.39 11.39 10.54
CA LYS A 21 3.33 11.56 11.53
C LYS A 21 3.41 10.45 12.58
N GLY A 22 3.55 10.83 13.84
CA GLY A 22 3.48 9.89 14.97
C GLY A 22 2.04 9.58 15.34
N LEU A 23 1.75 8.32 15.62
CA LEU A 23 0.49 7.86 16.21
C LEU A 23 0.82 7.22 17.56
N SER A 24 0.20 7.71 18.62
CA SER A 24 0.37 7.22 19.99
C SER A 24 -0.98 6.79 20.58
N GLY A 25 -0.97 5.86 21.55
CA GLY A 25 -2.19 5.37 22.19
C GLY A 25 -3.00 4.40 21.34
N VAL A 26 -2.36 3.72 20.38
CA VAL A 26 -3.01 2.73 19.53
C VAL A 26 -3.17 1.43 20.32
N LEU A 27 -4.41 0.96 20.47
CA LEU A 27 -4.71 -0.35 21.02
C LEU A 27 -4.61 -1.40 19.91
N VAL A 28 -3.57 -2.23 19.95
CA VAL A 28 -3.39 -3.31 18.98
C VAL A 28 -4.06 -4.56 19.52
N ARG A 29 -5.03 -5.08 18.77
CA ARG A 29 -5.72 -6.35 19.06
C ARG A 29 -5.42 -7.36 17.94
N SER A 30 -5.45 -8.64 18.27
CA SER A 30 -5.27 -9.74 17.30
C SER A 30 -6.43 -9.83 16.30
N SER A 31 -7.63 -9.48 16.74
CA SER A 31 -8.85 -9.46 15.92
C SER A 31 -9.83 -8.40 16.42
N ASP A 32 -10.56 -7.80 15.49
CA ASP A 32 -11.63 -6.86 15.77
C ASP A 32 -12.70 -6.98 14.66
N ASP A 33 -13.92 -7.35 15.03
CA ASP A 33 -15.00 -7.64 14.08
C ASP A 33 -15.44 -6.41 13.30
N GLU A 34 -15.36 -5.22 13.90
CA GLU A 34 -15.66 -3.97 13.22
C GLU A 34 -14.61 -3.68 12.17
N LEU A 35 -13.33 -3.89 12.50
CA LEU A 35 -12.23 -3.75 11.55
C LEU A 35 -12.34 -4.75 10.39
N GLU A 36 -12.72 -6.01 10.66
CA GLU A 36 -12.92 -7.01 9.61
C GLU A 36 -14.11 -6.67 8.69
N ARG A 37 -15.24 -6.21 9.24
CA ARG A 37 -16.37 -5.72 8.45
C ARG A 37 -15.98 -4.52 7.59
N PHE A 38 -15.26 -3.56 8.17
CA PHE A 38 -14.79 -2.38 7.45
C PHE A 38 -13.85 -2.76 6.29
N LYS A 39 -12.92 -3.70 6.51
CA LYS A 39 -12.07 -4.25 5.44
C LYS A 39 -12.92 -4.81 4.31
N GLN A 40 -13.89 -5.67 4.62
CA GLN A 40 -14.75 -6.30 3.63
C GLN A 40 -15.57 -5.29 2.83
N GLU A 41 -16.17 -4.30 3.49
CA GLU A 41 -16.91 -3.22 2.83
C GLU A 41 -16.02 -2.44 1.85
N LYS A 42 -14.82 -2.04 2.30
CA LYS A 42 -13.87 -1.34 1.43
C LYS A 42 -13.38 -2.20 0.27
N PHE A 43 -13.15 -3.49 0.47
CA PHE A 43 -12.84 -4.40 -0.64
C PHE A 43 -14.00 -4.53 -1.62
N ARG A 44 -15.25 -4.56 -1.14
CA ARG A 44 -16.44 -4.61 -2.01
C ARG A 44 -16.58 -3.33 -2.82
N GLU A 45 -16.44 -2.16 -2.20
CA GLU A 45 -16.44 -0.85 -2.86
C GLU A 45 -15.38 -0.79 -3.97
N LEU A 46 -14.15 -1.21 -3.65
CA LEU A 46 -13.04 -1.24 -4.60
C LEU A 46 -13.28 -2.24 -5.75
N ARG A 47 -13.90 -3.40 -5.47
CA ARG A 47 -14.28 -4.39 -6.50
C ARG A 47 -15.35 -3.83 -7.43
N CYS A 48 -16.36 -3.13 -6.92
CA CYS A 48 -17.38 -2.53 -7.79
C CYS A 48 -16.81 -1.41 -8.66
N ARG A 49 -15.85 -0.64 -8.12
CA ARG A 49 -15.33 0.57 -8.78
C ARG A 49 -14.20 0.31 -9.77
N PHE A 50 -13.42 -0.77 -9.62
CA PHE A 50 -12.24 -1.02 -10.44
C PHE A 50 -12.08 -2.48 -10.86
N SER A 51 -11.76 -2.73 -12.13
CA SER A 51 -11.30 -4.05 -12.61
C SER A 51 -9.82 -4.30 -12.29
N VAL A 52 -9.41 -5.57 -12.17
CA VAL A 52 -8.00 -5.93 -11.91
C VAL A 52 -7.06 -5.38 -12.97
N ASP A 53 -7.52 -5.42 -14.23
CA ASP A 53 -6.75 -4.94 -15.38
C ASP A 53 -6.73 -3.42 -15.46
N GLY A 54 -7.83 -2.74 -15.11
CA GLY A 54 -7.91 -1.27 -15.09
C GLY A 54 -7.16 -0.63 -13.90
N LEU A 55 -6.75 -1.43 -12.91
CA LEU A 55 -6.03 -0.92 -11.75
C LEU A 55 -4.68 -0.27 -12.15
N LYS A 56 -3.99 -0.83 -13.15
CA LYS A 56 -2.71 -0.31 -13.66
C LYS A 56 -2.85 1.07 -14.32
N ASP A 57 -4.06 1.41 -14.74
CA ASP A 57 -4.37 2.65 -15.46
C ASP A 57 -4.84 3.78 -14.54
N LEU A 58 -5.01 3.49 -13.23
CA LEU A 58 -5.30 4.52 -12.26
C LEU A 58 -4.12 5.50 -12.16
N PRO A 59 -4.36 6.83 -12.32
CA PRO A 59 -3.28 7.82 -12.33
C PRO A 59 -2.33 7.71 -11.14
N VAL A 60 -2.86 7.45 -9.94
CA VAL A 60 -2.06 7.26 -8.73
C VAL A 60 -1.14 6.04 -8.82
N ILE A 61 -1.65 4.91 -9.33
CA ILE A 61 -0.86 3.68 -9.47
C ILE A 61 0.16 3.82 -10.59
N ARG A 62 -0.22 4.46 -11.71
CA ARG A 62 0.69 4.75 -12.81
C ARG A 62 1.82 5.68 -12.38
N SER A 63 1.53 6.76 -11.66
CA SER A 63 2.55 7.66 -11.12
C SER A 63 3.51 6.94 -10.18
N TYR A 64 3.00 6.05 -9.32
CA TYR A 64 3.84 5.25 -8.43
C TYR A 64 4.73 4.26 -9.20
N ARG A 65 4.19 3.59 -10.22
CA ARG A 65 4.99 2.70 -11.10
C ARG A 65 6.07 3.48 -11.85
N ASN A 66 5.74 4.65 -12.38
CA ASN A 66 6.70 5.53 -13.05
C ASN A 66 7.82 5.96 -12.11
N PHE A 67 7.50 6.23 -10.84
CA PHE A 67 8.50 6.51 -9.82
C PHE A 67 9.43 5.31 -9.59
N CYS A 68 8.91 4.09 -9.44
CA CYS A 68 9.75 2.89 -9.34
C CYS A 68 10.66 2.70 -10.56
N TRP A 69 10.14 2.91 -11.78
CA TRP A 69 10.94 2.86 -13.00
C TRP A 69 12.06 3.90 -13.01
N ARG A 70 11.80 5.14 -12.56
CA ARG A 70 12.83 6.19 -12.41
C ARG A 70 13.94 5.79 -11.44
N LEU A 71 13.63 4.97 -10.44
CA LEU A 71 14.59 4.45 -9.47
C LEU A 71 15.29 3.16 -9.92
N GLY A 72 15.03 2.66 -11.14
CA GLY A 72 15.57 1.38 -11.62
C GLY A 72 14.96 0.15 -10.94
N ILE A 73 13.84 0.32 -10.23
CA ILE A 73 13.13 -0.75 -9.55
C ILE A 73 11.99 -1.24 -10.44
N ASP A 74 11.98 -2.52 -10.81
CA ASP A 74 10.86 -3.11 -11.54
C ASP A 74 9.62 -3.20 -10.62
N PRO A 75 8.57 -2.37 -10.83
CA PRO A 75 7.39 -2.34 -9.98
C PRO A 75 6.54 -3.61 -10.10
N THR A 76 6.78 -4.45 -11.11
CA THR A 76 6.11 -5.74 -11.28
C THR A 76 6.74 -6.83 -10.42
N LYS A 77 8.01 -6.64 -10.02
CA LYS A 77 8.80 -7.54 -9.17
C LYS A 77 8.75 -7.11 -7.71
N ILE A 78 8.86 -5.82 -7.42
CA ILE A 78 8.66 -5.24 -6.08
C ILE A 78 7.27 -4.60 -6.06
N ARG A 79 6.24 -5.41 -5.77
CA ARG A 79 4.85 -4.95 -5.84
C ARG A 79 4.55 -3.96 -4.71
N PRO A 80 4.13 -2.73 -5.02
CA PRO A 80 3.84 -1.72 -4.01
C PRO A 80 2.74 -2.14 -3.04
N ALA A 81 2.86 -1.73 -1.78
CA ALA A 81 1.91 -2.03 -0.71
C ALA A 81 0.46 -1.56 -1.00
N GLY A 82 0.25 -0.60 -1.92
CA GLY A 82 -1.09 -0.17 -2.33
C GLY A 82 -1.73 -1.00 -3.46
N GLU A 83 -0.93 -1.76 -4.23
CA GLU A 83 -1.40 -2.56 -5.35
C GLU A 83 -1.66 -4.02 -4.93
N ALA A 84 -0.80 -4.55 -4.06
CA ALA A 84 -0.88 -5.94 -3.60
C ALA A 84 -2.19 -6.27 -2.83
N PRO A 85 -2.70 -5.42 -1.92
CA PRO A 85 -3.99 -5.64 -1.27
C PRO A 85 -5.17 -5.55 -2.24
N ARG A 86 -5.13 -4.64 -3.23
CA ARG A 86 -6.25 -4.48 -4.19
C ARG A 86 -6.40 -5.67 -5.13
N ARG A 87 -5.30 -6.35 -5.49
CA ARG A 87 -5.33 -7.61 -6.25
C ARG A 87 -5.68 -8.83 -5.39
N ARG A 88 -5.10 -8.95 -4.19
CA ARG A 88 -5.44 -10.03 -3.23
C ARG A 88 -6.87 -9.91 -2.68
N GLY A 89 -7.39 -8.71 -2.56
CA GLY A 89 -8.79 -8.49 -2.21
C GLY A 89 -9.77 -9.04 -3.25
N ARG A 90 -9.33 -9.48 -4.45
CA ARG A 90 -10.15 -10.09 -5.51
C ARG A 90 -10.00 -11.61 -5.67
N VAL A 91 -8.78 -12.15 -5.54
CA VAL A 91 -8.54 -13.60 -5.44
C VAL A 91 -8.73 -13.95 -3.97
N GLY A 92 -9.78 -14.68 -3.58
CA GLY A 92 -10.19 -14.91 -2.18
C GLY A 92 -9.14 -15.57 -1.26
N GLY A 93 -8.00 -14.91 -1.07
CA GLY A 93 -6.85 -15.34 -0.33
C GLY A 93 -6.61 -14.38 0.82
N ASP A 94 -6.48 -14.99 1.99
CA ASP A 94 -6.35 -14.37 3.30
C ASP A 94 -5.48 -13.12 3.33
N HIS A 95 -5.93 -12.16 4.13
CA HIS A 95 -5.11 -11.04 4.57
C HIS A 95 -3.94 -11.58 5.41
N PRO A 96 -2.70 -11.05 5.28
CA PRO A 96 -1.51 -11.62 5.93
C PRO A 96 -1.46 -11.44 7.47
N GLY A 97 -2.61 -11.20 8.12
CA GLY A 97 -2.78 -11.20 9.57
C GLY A 97 -3.29 -12.53 10.15
N ARG A 98 -3.82 -13.45 9.32
CA ARG A 98 -4.17 -14.79 9.78
C ARG A 98 -2.91 -15.66 9.85
N LYS A 99 -2.17 -15.55 10.94
CA LYS A 99 -1.40 -16.69 11.42
C LYS A 99 -2.40 -17.62 12.09
N HIS A 100 -2.74 -18.73 11.43
CA HIS A 100 -3.39 -19.84 12.11
C HIS A 100 -2.47 -20.30 13.25
N PRO A 101 -2.91 -20.31 14.52
CA PRO A 101 -2.20 -21.07 15.53
C PRO A 101 -2.38 -22.56 15.21
N ALA A 102 -1.27 -23.29 15.28
CA ALA A 102 -1.23 -24.75 15.29
C ALA A 102 -1.86 -25.31 16.56
#